data_AF-A0A257TM70-F1
#
_entry.id   AF-A0A257TM70-F1
#
_cell.length_a   1.000
_cell.length_b   1.000
_cell.length_c   1.000
_cell.angle_alpha   90.00
_cell.angle_beta   90.00
_cell.angle_gamma   90.00
#
_symmetry.space_group_name_H-M   'P 1'
#
loop_
_entity.id
_entity.type
_entity.pdbx_description
1 polymer ?
#
loop_
_entity_poly.entity_id
_entity_poly.type
_entity_poly.pdbx_seq_one_letter_code
_entity_poly.pdbx_strand_id
1 'polypeptide(L)'
;MPRFVVLRHDLPPESGRGLHWDLMLEAADVLQTWALAEEPSADAGCLAERLPDHRRAYLDYEGEVSGGRGTVTRWDAGDYLPLPAEGESIVVELHGRRLRGTARLERPAADGQRWRFSFVEGAAASGRSGGVSGSDCLESRGTV
;
A
#
# COMPACT_ATOMS: atom_id res chain seq x y z
N MET A 1 5.18 7.01 11.94
CA MET A 1 5.51 5.90 11.02
C MET A 1 5.67 6.51 9.64
N PRO A 2 6.44 5.93 8.71
CA PRO A 2 6.53 6.47 7.36
C PRO A 2 5.18 6.34 6.66
N ARG A 3 4.83 7.35 5.86
CA ARG A 3 3.55 7.43 5.14
C ARG A 3 3.65 6.82 3.76
N PHE A 4 2.52 6.36 3.24
CA PHE A 4 2.36 6.07 1.82
C PHE A 4 1.15 6.81 1.24
N VAL A 5 1.20 7.00 -0.07
CA VAL A 5 0.04 7.44 -0.85
C VAL A 5 0.00 6.63 -2.14
N VAL A 6 -1.22 6.34 -2.60
CA VAL A 6 -1.48 5.88 -3.95
C VAL A 6 -2.30 6.95 -4.66
N LEU A 7 -1.75 7.49 -5.73
CA LEU A 7 -2.43 8.48 -6.56
C LEU A 7 -2.97 7.82 -7.83
N ARG A 8 -4.24 8.00 -8.13
CA ARG A 8 -4.77 7.72 -9.47
C ARG A 8 -4.30 8.86 -10.37
N HIS A 9 -3.55 8.52 -11.41
CA HIS A 9 -2.92 9.48 -12.30
C HIS A 9 -3.50 9.34 -13.70
N ASP A 10 -4.26 10.36 -14.09
CA ASP A 10 -4.93 10.43 -15.39
C ASP A 10 -4.09 11.28 -16.35
N LEU A 11 -3.29 10.62 -17.19
CA LEU A 11 -2.49 11.28 -18.21
C LEU A 11 -3.27 11.44 -19.51
N PRO A 12 -3.01 12.52 -20.27
CA PRO A 12 -3.64 12.70 -21.57
C PRO A 12 -3.17 11.61 -22.57
N PRO A 13 -3.98 11.26 -23.58
CA PRO A 13 -3.70 10.16 -24.50
C PRO A 13 -2.34 10.25 -25.21
N GLU A 14 -1.89 11.47 -25.55
CA GLU A 14 -0.61 11.74 -26.20
C GLU A 14 0.63 11.38 -25.35
N SER A 15 0.46 11.13 -24.06
CA SER A 15 1.55 10.70 -23.15
C SER A 15 2.06 9.29 -23.42
N GLY A 16 1.27 8.44 -24.09
CA GLY A 16 1.59 7.02 -24.31
C GLY A 16 1.44 6.10 -23.08
N ARG A 17 1.05 6.64 -21.90
CA ARG A 17 0.82 5.86 -20.67
C ARG A 17 -0.65 5.82 -20.24
N GLY A 18 -1.36 6.94 -20.37
CA GLY A 18 -2.77 7.04 -19.94
C GLY A 18 -2.96 6.85 -18.44
N LEU A 19 -4.09 6.25 -18.05
CA LEU A 19 -4.46 6.01 -16.66
C LEU A 19 -3.53 4.99 -15.99
N HIS A 20 -2.99 5.35 -14.83
CA HIS A 20 -2.18 4.46 -13.99
C HIS A 20 -2.27 4.89 -12.51
N TRP A 21 -1.59 4.16 -11.63
CA TRP A 21 -1.57 4.43 -10.19
C TRP A 21 -0.14 4.61 -9.68
N ASP A 22 0.17 5.76 -9.11
CA ASP A 22 1.48 6.02 -8.52
C ASP A 22 1.48 5.60 -7.04
N LEU A 23 2.18 4.50 -6.71
CA LEU A 23 2.47 4.11 -5.34
C LEU A 23 3.73 4.84 -4.87
N MET A 24 3.59 5.64 -3.82
CA MET A 24 4.64 6.44 -3.24
C MET A 24 4.88 6.05 -1.78
N LEU A 25 6.12 5.70 -1.45
CA LEU A 25 6.55 5.34 -0.09
C LEU A 25 7.50 6.41 0.44
N GLU A 26 7.18 6.99 1.60
CA GLU A 26 8.02 7.97 2.27
C GLU A 26 9.32 7.35 2.79
N ALA A 27 10.45 7.73 2.20
CA ALA A 27 11.77 7.28 2.62
C ALA A 27 12.67 8.49 2.84
N ALA A 28 13.06 8.73 4.10
CA ALA A 28 13.86 9.89 4.51
C ALA A 28 13.22 11.23 4.08
N ASP A 29 13.84 11.93 3.12
CA ASP A 29 13.42 13.24 2.62
C ASP A 29 12.67 13.19 1.28
N VAL A 30 12.48 11.98 0.72
CA VAL A 30 11.86 11.77 -0.59
C VAL A 30 10.71 10.76 -0.56
N LEU A 31 10.00 10.64 -1.68
CA LEU A 31 9.04 9.59 -1.95
C LEU A 31 9.59 8.64 -3.00
N GLN A 32 9.90 7.40 -2.63
CA GLN A 32 10.19 6.37 -3.61
C GLN A 32 8.90 6.03 -4.34
N THR A 33 8.93 6.11 -5.67
CA THR A 33 7.71 6.13 -6.48
C THR A 33 7.71 5.04 -7.55
N TRP A 34 6.59 4.33 -7.66
CA TRP A 34 6.35 3.36 -8.72
C TRP A 34 5.02 3.64 -9.42
N ALA A 35 5.05 3.71 -10.75
CA ALA A 35 3.85 3.72 -11.57
C ALA A 35 3.36 2.29 -11.78
N LEU A 36 2.19 1.97 -11.24
CA LEU A 36 1.50 0.70 -11.37
C LEU A 36 0.58 0.75 -12.58
N ALA A 37 0.70 -0.23 -13.48
CA ALA A 37 -0.07 -0.27 -14.72
C ALA A 37 -1.58 -0.49 -14.50
N GLU A 38 -1.95 -1.02 -13.33
CA GLU A 38 -3.31 -1.40 -12.97
C GLU A 38 -3.64 -0.94 -11.55
N GLU A 39 -4.93 -0.90 -11.22
CA GLU A 39 -5.39 -0.61 -9.87
C GLU A 39 -4.83 -1.67 -8.89
N PRO A 40 -4.23 -1.27 -7.75
CA PRO A 40 -3.72 -2.21 -6.77
C PRO A 40 -4.82 -3.14 -6.25
N SER A 41 -4.63 -4.45 -6.41
CA SER A 41 -5.58 -5.49 -5.98
C SER A 41 -4.86 -6.66 -5.29
N ALA A 42 -5.57 -7.38 -4.42
CA ALA A 42 -5.09 -8.58 -3.76
C ALA A 42 -5.12 -9.82 -4.67
N ASP A 43 -5.99 -9.81 -5.69
CA ASP A 43 -6.24 -11.00 -6.52
C ASP A 43 -5.16 -11.22 -7.60
N ALA A 44 -4.41 -10.17 -7.95
CA ALA A 44 -3.39 -10.24 -8.98
C ALA A 44 -2.28 -9.19 -8.75
N GLY A 45 -1.04 -9.60 -9.00
CA GLY A 45 0.07 -8.65 -9.11
C GLY A 45 0.14 -8.03 -10.50
N CYS A 46 0.53 -6.76 -10.58
CA CYS A 46 0.63 -6.00 -11.83
C CYS A 46 2.07 -5.61 -12.16
N LEU A 47 2.28 -5.10 -13.38
CA LEU A 47 3.53 -4.45 -13.74
C LEU A 47 3.66 -3.11 -13.02
N ALA A 48 4.88 -2.80 -12.59
CA ALA A 48 5.26 -1.54 -11.97
C ALA A 48 6.49 -0.98 -12.68
N GLU A 49 6.66 0.33 -12.65
CA GLU A 49 7.84 1.02 -13.19
C GLU A 49 8.40 1.95 -12.14
N ARG A 50 9.71 1.85 -11.85
CA ARG A 50 10.35 2.76 -10.90
C ARG A 50 10.52 4.13 -11.54
N LEU A 51 9.91 5.14 -10.93
CA LEU A 51 10.04 6.54 -11.33
C LEU A 51 11.13 7.24 -10.51
N PRO A 52 11.61 8.43 -10.96
CA PRO A 52 12.41 9.31 -10.12
C PRO A 52 11.70 9.61 -8.80
N ASP A 53 12.49 9.85 -7.76
CA ASP A 53 11.93 10.13 -6.45
C ASP A 53 11.14 11.45 -6.46
N HIS A 54 10.02 11.46 -5.73
CA HIS A 54 9.10 12.60 -5.67
C HIS A 54 9.25 13.39 -4.37
N ARG A 55 8.83 14.65 -4.39
CA ARG A 55 8.81 15.51 -3.20
C ARG A 55 7.72 15.04 -2.24
N ARG A 56 7.98 15.08 -0.93
CA ARG A 56 7.02 14.71 0.13
C ARG A 56 5.68 15.45 0.06
N ALA A 57 5.64 16.64 -0.56
CA ALA A 57 4.39 17.36 -0.81
C ALA A 57 3.34 16.54 -1.57
N TYR A 58 3.75 15.54 -2.37
CA TYR A 58 2.83 14.66 -3.09
C TYR A 58 2.04 13.69 -2.19
N LEU A 59 2.44 13.51 -0.92
CA LEU A 59 1.62 12.77 0.05
C LEU A 59 0.23 13.40 0.21
N ASP A 60 0.18 14.72 0.10
CA ASP A 60 -1.01 15.51 0.40
C ASP A 60 -1.59 16.22 -0.85
N TYR A 61 -0.88 16.20 -1.97
CA TYR A 61 -1.28 16.87 -3.22
C TYR A 61 -2.35 16.11 -4.00
N GLU A 62 -3.31 16.88 -4.54
CA GLU A 62 -4.30 16.44 -5.53
C GLU A 62 -4.52 17.59 -6.52
N GLY A 63 -4.71 17.29 -7.81
CA GLY A 63 -4.93 18.28 -8.85
C GLY A 63 -4.01 18.11 -10.07
N GLU A 64 -3.95 19.15 -10.90
CA GLU A 64 -3.20 19.12 -12.15
C GLU A 64 -1.69 19.01 -11.93
N VAL A 65 -1.03 18.18 -12.72
CA VAL A 65 0.43 18.04 -12.70
C VAL A 65 1.03 18.90 -13.81
N SER A 66 1.99 19.75 -13.42
CA SER A 66 2.63 20.72 -14.32
C SER A 66 3.21 20.09 -15.58
N GLY A 67 3.23 20.85 -16.68
CA GLY A 67 3.83 20.41 -17.94
C GLY A 67 2.95 19.47 -18.76
N GLY A 68 1.61 19.58 -18.62
CA GLY A 68 0.68 18.74 -19.38
C GLY A 68 0.70 17.27 -18.96
N ARG A 69 1.17 16.98 -17.74
CA ARG A 69 1.27 15.60 -17.22
C ARG A 69 -0.02 15.18 -16.53
N GLY A 70 -1.17 15.64 -16.99
CA GLY A 70 -2.47 15.17 -16.50
C GLY A 70 -2.82 15.63 -15.09
N THR A 71 -3.64 14.84 -14.41
CA THR A 71 -4.18 15.14 -13.06
C THR A 71 -4.00 13.94 -12.14
N VAL A 72 -3.69 14.22 -10.87
CA VAL A 72 -3.65 13.20 -9.81
C VAL A 72 -4.78 13.39 -8.81
N THR A 73 -5.41 12.28 -8.41
CA THR A 73 -6.35 12.24 -7.30
C THR A 73 -5.95 11.16 -6.32
N ARG A 74 -6.22 11.37 -5.02
CA ARG A 74 -5.84 10.38 -4.01
C ARG A 74 -6.74 9.16 -4.11
N TRP A 75 -6.14 8.00 -4.38
CA TRP A 75 -6.84 6.73 -4.39
C TRP A 75 -6.83 6.09 -3.00
N ASP A 76 -5.67 6.03 -2.34
CA ASP A 76 -5.51 5.61 -0.95
C ASP A 76 -4.34 6.31 -0.27
N ALA A 77 -4.31 6.32 1.06
CA ALA A 77 -3.20 6.81 1.86
C ALA A 77 -3.23 6.22 3.26
N GLY A 78 -2.07 6.19 3.91
CA GLY A 78 -1.94 5.74 5.29
C GLY A 78 -0.49 5.70 5.74
N ASP A 79 -0.24 4.92 6.77
CA ASP A 79 1.09 4.58 7.24
C ASP A 79 1.51 3.22 6.68
N TYR A 80 2.82 2.96 6.68
CA TYR A 80 3.33 1.63 6.39
C TYR A 80 4.43 1.21 7.34
N LEU A 81 4.66 -0.10 7.42
CA LEU A 81 5.78 -0.70 8.14
C LEU A 81 6.72 -1.38 7.12
N PRO A 82 7.98 -0.95 7.02
CA PRO A 82 8.98 -1.68 6.25
C PRO A 82 9.21 -3.07 6.85
N LEU A 83 9.17 -4.10 6.00
CA LEU A 83 9.47 -5.48 6.40
C LEU A 83 10.83 -5.92 5.83
N PRO A 84 11.51 -6.89 6.46
CA PRO A 84 12.71 -7.48 5.89
C PRO A 84 12.45 -8.03 4.49
N ALA A 85 13.39 -7.77 3.59
CA ALA A 85 13.33 -8.18 2.20
C ALA A 85 14.70 -8.73 1.76
N GLU A 86 14.67 -9.69 0.84
CA GLU A 86 15.89 -10.28 0.26
C GLU A 86 16.02 -9.86 -1.21
N GLY A 87 17.26 -9.79 -1.70
CA GLY A 87 17.56 -9.35 -3.06
C GLY A 87 17.12 -7.92 -3.35
N GLU A 88 16.84 -7.63 -4.62
CA GLU A 88 16.28 -6.34 -5.04
C GLU A 88 14.74 -6.36 -4.91
N SER A 89 14.27 -6.40 -3.67
CA SER A 89 12.85 -6.29 -3.36
C SER A 89 12.57 -5.34 -2.21
N ILE A 90 11.36 -4.78 -2.22
CA ILE A 90 10.83 -3.95 -1.14
C ILE A 90 9.56 -4.62 -0.66
N VAL A 91 9.48 -4.85 0.64
CA VAL A 91 8.29 -5.43 1.29
C VAL A 91 7.82 -4.46 2.35
N VAL A 92 6.54 -4.13 2.33
CA VAL A 92 5.91 -3.23 3.29
C VAL A 92 4.56 -3.76 3.71
N GLU A 93 4.21 -3.56 4.97
CA GLU A 93 2.85 -3.70 5.44
C GLU A 93 2.14 -2.35 5.34
N LEU A 94 1.08 -2.27 4.53
CA LEU A 94 0.31 -1.06 4.27
C LEU A 94 -0.89 -0.98 5.22
N HIS A 95 -1.06 0.16 5.88
CA HIS A 95 -2.17 0.45 6.80
C HIS A 95 -3.02 1.60 6.23
N GLY A 96 -3.58 1.40 5.03
CA GLY A 96 -4.46 2.36 4.35
C GLY A 96 -5.93 2.18 4.63
N ARG A 97 -6.77 2.87 3.86
CA ARG A 97 -8.22 2.63 3.85
C ARG A 97 -8.59 1.48 2.93
N ARG A 98 -7.92 1.36 1.79
CA ARG A 98 -8.14 0.32 0.77
C ARG A 98 -7.08 -0.78 0.86
N LEU A 99 -5.81 -0.41 0.94
CA LEU A 99 -4.70 -1.35 1.05
C LEU A 99 -4.37 -1.60 2.51
N ARG A 100 -4.82 -2.76 3.01
CA ARG A 100 -4.55 -3.28 4.35
C ARG A 100 -3.91 -4.66 4.24
N GLY A 101 -2.59 -4.75 4.37
CA GLY A 101 -1.89 -6.02 4.18
C GLY A 101 -0.46 -5.83 3.69
N THR A 102 0.12 -6.89 3.13
CA THR A 102 1.52 -6.89 2.70
C THR A 102 1.63 -6.61 1.21
N ALA A 103 2.32 -5.54 0.86
CA ALA A 103 2.72 -5.21 -0.51
C ALA A 103 4.19 -5.57 -0.73
N ARG A 104 4.48 -6.03 -1.95
CA ARG A 104 5.83 -6.39 -2.39
C ARG A 104 6.10 -5.84 -3.78
N LEU A 105 7.24 -5.18 -3.91
CA LEU A 105 7.80 -4.70 -5.16
C LEU A 105 9.07 -5.48 -5.44
N GLU A 106 9.11 -6.24 -6.53
CA GLU A 106 10.27 -7.02 -6.94
C GLU A 106 10.82 -6.54 -8.28
N ARG A 107 12.15 -6.51 -8.39
CA ARG A 107 12.84 -6.25 -9.65
C ARG A 107 13.32 -7.57 -10.26
N PRO A 108 12.73 -8.05 -11.37
CA PRO A 108 13.07 -9.35 -11.94
C PRO A 108 14.48 -9.43 -12.56
N ALA A 109 15.05 -8.30 -12.99
CA ALA A 109 16.38 -8.21 -13.59
C ALA A 109 17.04 -6.83 -13.33
N ALA A 110 18.36 -6.83 -13.10
CA ALA A 110 19.13 -5.68 -12.66
C ALA A 110 19.38 -4.59 -13.74
N ASP A 111 18.88 -4.77 -14.96
CA ASP A 111 19.08 -3.88 -16.11
C ASP A 111 17.80 -3.12 -16.54
N GLY A 112 16.65 -3.39 -15.92
CA GLY A 112 15.37 -2.76 -16.28
C GLY A 112 14.81 -1.77 -15.24
N GLN A 113 14.01 -0.82 -15.72
CA GLN A 113 13.08 0.01 -14.91
C GLN A 113 11.79 -0.74 -14.53
N ARG A 114 11.64 -1.99 -15.00
CA ARG A 114 10.44 -2.81 -14.81
C ARG A 114 10.50 -3.56 -13.48
N TRP A 115 9.46 -3.37 -12.69
CA TRP A 115 9.19 -4.00 -11.41
C TRP A 115 7.87 -4.80 -11.51
N ARG A 116 7.65 -5.66 -10.53
CA ARG A 116 6.38 -6.32 -10.31
C ARG A 116 5.85 -5.92 -8.94
N PHE A 117 4.60 -5.49 -8.90
CA PHE A 117 3.87 -5.27 -7.65
C PHE A 117 3.00 -6.49 -7.37
N SER A 118 2.99 -6.94 -6.12
CA SER A 118 2.03 -7.90 -5.60
C SER A 118 1.53 -7.46 -4.24
N PHE A 119 0.28 -7.80 -3.93
CA PHE A 119 -0.35 -7.45 -2.67
C PHE A 119 -1.12 -8.64 -2.14
N VAL A 120 -1.03 -8.86 -0.82
CA VAL A 120 -1.79 -9.86 -0.10
C VAL A 120 -2.53 -9.15 1.01
N GLU A 121 -3.85 -9.26 1.02
CA GLU A 121 -4.68 -8.68 2.06
C GLU A 121 -4.33 -9.31 3.43
N GLY A 122 -4.17 -8.45 4.44
CA GLY A 122 -3.95 -8.90 5.80
C GLY A 122 -5.22 -9.50 6.38
N ALA A 123 -5.10 -10.51 7.24
CA ALA A 123 -6.26 -11.01 7.97
C ALA A 123 -6.91 -9.84 8.72
N ALA A 124 -8.20 -9.59 8.48
CA ALA A 124 -8.95 -8.63 9.27
C ALA A 124 -8.74 -8.98 10.74
N ALA A 125 -8.29 -8.02 11.54
CA ALA A 125 -8.15 -8.21 12.98
C ALA A 125 -9.53 -8.59 13.52
N SER A 126 -9.74 -9.88 13.75
CA SER A 126 -10.99 -10.38 14.31
C SER A 126 -11.09 -9.78 15.70
N GLY A 127 -11.97 -8.80 15.83
CA GLY A 127 -12.31 -8.20 17.11
C GLY A 127 -12.84 -9.29 18.02
N ARG A 128 -11.98 -9.85 18.88
CA ARG A 128 -12.43 -10.59 20.05
C ARG A 128 -13.01 -9.55 21.01
N SER A 129 -14.30 -9.27 20.86
CA SER A 129 -15.10 -8.72 21.94
C SER A 129 -14.98 -9.67 23.12
N GLY A 130 -14.26 -9.25 24.15
CA GLY A 130 -14.19 -9.96 25.42
C GLY A 130 -15.58 -10.08 26.02
N GLY A 131 -16.18 -11.26 25.90
CA GLY A 131 -17.29 -11.68 26.76
C GLY A 131 -16.71 -12.16 28.08
N VAL A 132 -16.40 -11.23 28.98
CA VAL A 132 -16.42 -11.57 30.41
C VAL A 132 -17.90 -11.59 30.80
N SER A 133 -18.43 -12.79 31.02
CA SER A 133 -19.61 -12.98 31.84
C SER A 133 -19.24 -14.00 32.90
N GLY A 134 -18.75 -13.49 34.02
CA GLY A 134 -18.70 -14.25 35.26
C GLY A 134 -20.11 -14.47 35.80
N SER A 135 -20.30 -15.65 36.39
CA SER A 135 -21.34 -16.12 37.32
C SER A 135 -21.54 -17.60 36.99
N ASP A 136 -21.47 -18.57 37.88
CA ASP A 136 -21.28 -18.59 39.31
C ASP A 136 -20.94 -20.06 39.63
N CYS A 137 -19.99 -20.28 40.53
CA CYS A 137 -19.62 -21.61 41.00
C CYS A 137 -20.60 -22.00 42.11
N LEU A 138 -21.48 -22.97 41.86
CA LEU A 138 -22.16 -23.66 42.95
C LEU A 138 -21.57 -25.06 43.12
N GLU A 139 -20.58 -25.12 44.01
CA GLU A 139 -20.07 -26.36 44.59
C GLU A 139 -21.07 -26.96 45.58
N SER A 140 -21.21 -28.27 45.45
CA SER A 140 -21.95 -29.22 46.25
C SER A 140 -21.50 -29.28 47.71
N ARG A 141 -22.46 -29.23 48.66
CA ARG A 141 -22.40 -29.86 50.00
C ARG A 141 -23.86 -30.08 50.48
N GLY A 142 -24.29 -31.20 51.06
CA GLY A 142 -23.62 -32.43 51.46
C GLY A 142 -24.64 -33.45 51.98
N THR A 143 -24.19 -34.70 52.04
CA THR A 143 -24.85 -35.86 52.67
C THR A 143 -24.66 -35.82 54.19
N VAL A 144 -25.73 -36.14 54.93
CA VAL A 144 -25.77 -37.07 56.08
C VAL A 144 -27.19 -37.63 56.16
#